data_AF-A0AAV0BGG7-F1
#
_entry.id   AF-A0AAV0BGG7-F1
#
_cell.length_a   1.000
_cell.length_b   1.000
_cell.length_c   1.000
_cell.angle_alpha   90.00
_cell.angle_beta   90.00
_cell.angle_gamma   90.00
#
_symmetry.space_group_name_H-M   'P 1'
#
loop_
_entity.id
_entity.type
_entity.pdbx_description
1 polymer ?
#
loop_
_entity_poly.entity_id
_entity_poly.type
_entity_poly.pdbx_seq_one_letter_code
_entity_poly.pdbx_strand_id
1 'polypeptide(L)'
;MFLMCVVVGSVHHVNQIFIDFDLETFNRALCSFKPPRALTSDRCIEAEEEGDDSLRLLCEAYFQAQYDLIDSYQPEVIGHFDLCLLFHPKFDLTQHQSLWNQVERNIRLAISYGALFEVNSASIRKGWSTPYPSKPILSVVN
;
A
#
# COMPACT_ATOMS: atom_id res chain seq x y z
N MET A 1 -21.66 5.87 -30.90
CA MET A 1 -20.52 5.10 -30.41
C MET A 1 -19.89 5.90 -29.28
N PHE A 2 -20.23 5.62 -28.02
CA PHE A 2 -19.57 6.24 -26.88
C PHE A 2 -18.31 5.42 -26.59
N LEU A 3 -17.15 6.01 -26.83
CA LEU A 3 -15.90 5.48 -26.33
C LEU A 3 -15.88 5.82 -24.83
N MET A 4 -16.19 4.85 -23.95
CA MET A 4 -15.93 5.05 -22.52
C MET A 4 -14.43 4.86 -22.30
N CYS A 5 -13.71 5.97 -22.14
CA CYS A 5 -12.39 5.96 -21.54
C CYS A 5 -12.59 5.86 -20.03
N VAL A 6 -12.06 4.82 -19.41
CA VAL A 6 -12.02 4.64 -17.95
C VAL A 6 -10.61 4.98 -17.50
N VAL A 7 -10.46 5.83 -16.48
CA VAL A 7 -9.17 6.10 -15.84
C VAL A 7 -9.02 5.20 -14.62
N VAL A 8 -7.87 4.52 -14.54
CA VAL A 8 -7.48 3.72 -13.38
C VAL A 8 -6.39 4.48 -12.64
N GLY A 9 -6.65 4.82 -11.37
CA GLY A 9 -5.69 5.45 -10.49
C GLY A 9 -4.93 4.43 -9.65
N SER A 10 -3.61 4.43 -9.75
CA SER A 10 -2.75 3.48 -9.04
C SER A 10 -1.46 4.13 -8.53
N VAL A 11 -0.99 3.70 -7.36
CA VAL A 11 0.30 4.10 -6.78
C VAL A 11 1.30 2.96 -6.97
N HIS A 12 2.47 3.25 -7.54
CA HIS A 12 3.52 2.26 -7.84
C HIS A 12 4.88 2.57 -7.22
N HIS A 13 4.98 3.67 -6.47
CA HIS A 13 6.22 4.08 -5.83
C HIS A 13 5.98 4.75 -4.50
N VAL A 14 6.98 4.68 -3.63
CA VAL A 14 7.07 5.44 -2.38
C VAL A 14 8.47 6.05 -2.30
N ASN A 15 8.59 7.30 -1.85
CA ASN A 15 9.87 8.04 -1.87
C ASN A 15 10.57 8.01 -3.24
N GLN A 16 9.80 8.06 -4.33
CA GLN A 16 10.29 7.95 -5.71
C GLN A 16 10.99 6.62 -6.04
N ILE A 17 10.73 5.55 -5.28
CA ILE A 17 11.27 4.20 -5.49
C ILE A 17 10.11 3.25 -5.78
N PHE A 18 10.23 2.45 -6.85
CA PHE A 18 9.22 1.46 -7.23
C PHE A 18 9.01 0.41 -6.14
N ILE A 19 7.75 0.00 -5.93
CA ILE A 19 7.39 -1.01 -4.92
C ILE A 19 6.90 -2.33 -5.53
N ASP A 20 6.82 -2.42 -6.86
CA ASP A 20 6.20 -3.54 -7.57
C ASP A 20 7.05 -4.16 -8.68
N PHE A 21 8.26 -3.63 -8.91
CA PHE A 21 9.17 -4.10 -9.94
C PHE A 21 9.87 -5.41 -9.53
N ASP A 22 10.64 -5.38 -8.44
CA ASP A 22 11.34 -6.53 -7.87
C ASP A 22 11.57 -6.36 -6.35
N LEU A 23 11.98 -7.45 -5.69
CA LEU A 23 12.20 -7.49 -4.24
C LEU A 23 13.37 -6.60 -3.81
N GLU A 24 14.40 -6.45 -4.65
CA GLU A 24 15.56 -5.62 -4.34
C GLU A 24 15.18 -4.13 -4.28
N THR A 25 14.41 -3.67 -5.25
CA THR A 25 13.90 -2.29 -5.33
C THR A 25 12.89 -2.03 -4.21
N PHE A 26 12.05 -2.99 -3.87
CA PHE A 26 11.17 -2.90 -2.70
C PHE A 26 11.96 -2.76 -1.39
N ASN A 27 13.02 -3.55 -1.20
CA ASN A 27 13.90 -3.45 -0.03
C ASN A 27 14.63 -2.10 0.04
N ARG A 28 14.94 -1.48 -1.10
CA ARG A 28 15.46 -0.11 -1.16
C ARG A 28 14.42 0.90 -0.70
N ALA A 29 13.15 0.74 -1.10
CA ALA A 29 12.06 1.57 -0.62
C ALA A 29 11.89 1.43 0.90
N LEU A 30 11.92 0.22 1.45
CA LEU A 30 11.91 0.00 2.91
C LEU A 30 13.08 0.69 3.62
N CYS A 31 14.31 0.54 3.09
CA CYS A 31 15.49 1.17 3.67
C CYS A 31 15.42 2.70 3.68
N SER A 32 14.64 3.32 2.78
CA SER A 32 14.47 4.78 2.75
C SER A 32 13.74 5.35 3.97
N PHE A 33 13.07 4.50 4.75
CA PHE A 33 12.39 4.86 6.01
C PHE A 33 13.25 4.65 7.25
N LYS A 34 14.44 4.04 7.11
CA LYS A 34 15.35 3.84 8.23
C LYS A 34 16.01 5.16 8.60
N PRO A 35 16.14 5.49 9.91
CA PRO A 35 16.90 6.64 10.32
C PRO A 35 18.36 6.49 9.83
N PRO A 36 19.05 7.61 9.52
CA PRO A 36 20.49 7.56 9.29
C PRO A 36 21.12 6.88 10.51
N ARG A 37 21.92 5.82 10.31
CA ARG A 37 22.59 5.10 11.40
C ARG A 37 23.22 6.11 12.36
N ALA A 38 22.65 6.26 13.55
CA ALA A 38 23.34 6.95 14.63
C ALA A 38 24.61 6.16 14.91
N LEU A 39 25.78 6.78 14.72
CA LEU A 39 27.04 6.26 15.25
C LEU A 39 26.98 6.34 16.78
N THR A 40 26.25 5.44 17.45
CA THR A 40 26.34 5.31 18.91
C THR A 40 26.16 3.86 19.33
N SER A 41 27.32 3.21 19.51
CA SER A 41 27.70 2.34 20.64
C SER A 41 26.77 1.21 21.10
N ASP A 42 27.30 -0.01 21.00
CA ASP A 42 27.34 -1.05 22.05
C ASP A 42 26.05 -1.25 22.88
N ARG A 43 24.94 -1.59 22.21
CA ARG A 43 23.87 -2.33 22.87
C ARG A 43 23.46 -3.52 22.02
N CYS A 44 23.79 -4.71 22.51
CA CYS A 44 23.14 -5.95 22.13
C CYS A 44 21.70 -5.88 22.66
N ILE A 45 20.79 -5.36 21.84
CA ILE A 45 19.36 -5.59 22.00
C ILE A 45 18.96 -6.45 20.80
N GLU A 46 18.28 -7.53 21.11
CA GLU A 46 17.96 -8.64 20.22
C GLU A 46 17.20 -8.13 18.99
N ALA A 47 17.81 -8.36 17.82
CA ALA A 47 17.35 -7.87 16.53
C ALA A 47 16.27 -8.80 15.97
N GLU A 48 15.01 -8.62 16.39
CA GLU A 48 13.89 -9.37 15.79
C GLU A 48 12.67 -8.53 15.36
N GLU A 49 12.58 -7.22 15.63
CA GLU A 49 11.39 -6.40 15.29
C GLU A 49 11.62 -5.17 14.38
N GLU A 50 12.84 -4.91 13.89
CA GLU A 50 13.12 -3.69 13.09
C GLU A 50 12.52 -3.69 11.67
N GLY A 51 12.15 -4.86 11.14
CA GLY A 51 11.57 -4.99 9.80
C GLY A 51 10.12 -4.52 9.70
N ASP A 52 9.38 -4.62 10.81
CA ASP A 52 7.95 -4.33 10.85
C ASP A 52 7.66 -2.83 10.79
N ASP A 53 8.44 -2.03 11.53
CA ASP A 53 8.27 -0.57 11.56
C ASP A 53 8.57 0.11 10.22
N SER A 54 9.60 -0.34 9.50
CA SER A 54 9.91 0.20 8.16
C SER A 54 8.79 -0.12 7.16
N LEU A 55 8.21 -1.32 7.26
CA LEU A 55 7.08 -1.73 6.43
C LEU A 55 5.82 -0.94 6.78
N ARG A 56 5.54 -0.75 8.07
CA ARG A 56 4.44 0.10 8.55
C ARG A 56 4.55 1.51 7.98
N LEU A 57 5.72 2.14 8.09
CA LEU A 57 5.98 3.48 7.56
C LEU A 57 5.86 3.55 6.02
N LEU A 58 6.33 2.54 5.30
CA LEU A 58 6.14 2.44 3.86
C LEU A 58 4.65 2.37 3.49
N CYS A 59 3.88 1.55 4.21
CA CYS A 59 2.43 1.45 4.04
C CYS A 59 1.73 2.78 4.35
N GLU A 60 2.14 3.50 5.41
CA GLU A 60 1.57 4.81 5.75
C GLU A 60 1.83 5.83 4.63
N ALA A 61 3.06 5.89 4.13
CA ALA A 61 3.40 6.75 2.99
C ALA A 61 2.66 6.37 1.71
N TYR A 62 2.47 5.07 1.46
CA TYR A 62 1.69 4.57 0.32
C TYR A 62 0.22 5.00 0.41
N PHE A 63 -0.45 4.78 1.55
CA PHE A 63 -1.86 5.15 1.70
C PHE A 63 -2.04 6.67 1.74
N GLN A 64 -1.05 7.43 2.20
CA GLN A 64 -1.10 8.88 2.04
C GLN A 64 -0.99 9.30 0.57
N ALA A 65 -0.04 8.76 -0.19
CA ALA A 65 0.07 9.04 -1.62
C ALA A 65 -1.19 8.62 -2.41
N GLN A 66 -1.81 7.50 -2.02
CA GLN A 66 -3.07 7.07 -2.59
C GLN A 66 -4.21 8.03 -2.28
N TYR A 67 -4.28 8.56 -1.04
CA TYR A 67 -5.26 9.59 -0.69
C TYR A 67 -5.09 10.83 -1.56
N ASP A 68 -3.85 11.33 -1.68
CA ASP A 68 -3.54 12.51 -2.48
C ASP A 68 -3.93 12.32 -3.95
N LEU A 69 -3.71 11.12 -4.49
CA LEU A 69 -4.13 10.74 -5.84
C LEU A 69 -5.67 10.76 -5.98
N ILE A 70 -6.38 10.13 -5.04
CA ILE A 70 -7.85 10.03 -5.06
C ILE A 70 -8.47 11.43 -4.95
N ASP A 71 -7.98 12.28 -4.04
CA ASP A 71 -8.49 13.63 -3.80
C ASP A 71 -8.23 14.56 -4.99
N SER A 72 -7.05 14.47 -5.59
CA SER A 72 -6.63 15.35 -6.68
C SER A 72 -7.27 15.02 -8.03
N TYR A 73 -7.42 13.72 -8.33
CA TYR A 73 -7.75 13.27 -9.69
C TYR A 73 -9.09 12.56 -9.82
N GLN A 74 -9.66 12.05 -8.72
CA GLN A 74 -10.96 11.34 -8.70
C GLN A 74 -11.12 10.30 -9.84
N PRO A 75 -10.19 9.34 -9.99
CA PRO A 75 -10.26 8.32 -11.05
C PRO A 75 -11.52 7.45 -10.91
N GLU A 76 -12.09 6.99 -12.02
CA GLU A 76 -13.30 6.15 -11.96
C GLU A 76 -13.04 4.76 -11.35
N VAL A 77 -11.79 4.28 -11.38
CA VAL A 77 -11.38 3.01 -10.78
C VAL A 77 -10.12 3.19 -9.93
N ILE A 78 -10.16 2.70 -8.69
CA ILE A 78 -8.98 2.57 -7.84
C ILE A 78 -8.31 1.23 -8.12
N GLY A 79 -7.08 1.25 -8.65
CA GLY A 79 -6.32 0.05 -8.97
C GLY A 79 -5.73 -0.63 -7.72
N HIS A 80 -5.65 -1.96 -7.77
CA HIS A 80 -4.96 -2.86 -6.82
C HIS A 80 -4.59 -2.21 -5.46
N PHE A 81 -5.61 -2.00 -4.63
CA PHE A 81 -5.61 -1.01 -3.55
C PHE A 81 -4.43 -1.14 -2.56
N ASP A 82 -4.03 -2.34 -2.19
CA ASP A 82 -2.97 -2.66 -1.22
C ASP A 82 -1.71 -3.25 -1.87
N LEU A 83 -1.30 -2.70 -3.02
CA LEU A 83 -0.07 -3.08 -3.72
C LEU A 83 1.19 -2.99 -2.84
N CYS A 84 1.22 -2.11 -1.83
CA CYS A 84 2.31 -2.00 -0.85
C CYS A 84 2.64 -3.31 -0.12
N LEU A 85 1.70 -4.26 -0.08
CA LEU A 85 1.90 -5.56 0.55
C LEU A 85 2.48 -6.62 -0.40
N LEU A 86 2.79 -6.29 -1.67
CA LEU A 86 3.15 -7.27 -2.70
C LEU A 86 4.17 -8.31 -2.21
N PHE A 87 5.24 -7.86 -1.55
CA PHE A 87 6.30 -8.72 -1.01
C PHE A 87 6.10 -9.10 0.47
N HIS A 88 5.07 -8.58 1.13
CA HIS A 88 4.72 -8.86 2.53
C HIS A 88 3.22 -9.20 2.69
N PRO A 89 2.69 -10.23 2.00
CA PRO A 89 1.26 -10.56 2.00
C PRO A 89 0.67 -11.00 3.34
N LYS A 90 1.52 -11.26 4.34
CA LYS A 90 1.12 -11.69 5.69
C LYS A 90 1.01 -10.53 6.67
N PHE A 91 1.44 -9.32 6.29
CA PHE A 91 1.36 -8.15 7.14
C PHE A 91 -0.10 -7.75 7.31
N ASP A 92 -0.57 -7.70 8.55
CA ASP A 92 -1.97 -7.45 8.87
C ASP A 92 -2.21 -5.97 9.16
N LEU A 93 -2.72 -5.24 8.16
CA LEU A 93 -3.07 -3.83 8.27
C LEU A 93 -4.05 -3.54 9.43
N THR A 94 -4.89 -4.51 9.79
CA THR A 94 -5.93 -4.32 10.82
C THR A 94 -5.37 -4.25 12.24
N GLN A 95 -4.15 -4.75 12.48
CA GLN A 95 -3.48 -4.65 13.78
C GLN A 95 -2.89 -3.25 14.04
N HIS A 96 -2.79 -2.41 13.00
CA HIS A 96 -2.21 -1.08 13.09
C HIS A 96 -3.31 -0.02 12.92
N GLN A 97 -3.88 0.46 14.03
CA GLN A 97 -5.02 1.39 14.00
C GLN A 97 -4.78 2.64 13.14
N SER A 98 -3.58 3.23 13.16
CA SER A 98 -3.25 4.41 12.34
C SER A 98 -3.30 4.10 10.84
N LEU A 99 -2.77 2.95 10.42
CA LEU A 99 -2.82 2.47 9.04
C LEU A 99 -4.25 2.13 8.62
N TRP A 100 -4.98 1.39 9.46
CA TRP A 100 -6.34 1.00 9.15
C TRP A 100 -7.26 2.22 8.98
N ASN A 101 -7.09 3.25 9.82
CA ASN A 101 -7.81 4.51 9.65
C ASN A 101 -7.52 5.20 8.30
N GLN A 102 -6.30 5.08 7.75
CA GLN A 102 -5.98 5.60 6.42
C GLN A 102 -6.66 4.81 5.31
N VAL A 103 -6.67 3.47 5.42
CA VAL A 103 -7.41 2.58 4.51
C VAL A 103 -8.88 2.98 4.46
N GLU A 104 -9.55 3.05 5.60
CA GLU A 104 -10.98 3.42 5.67
C GLU A 104 -11.23 4.85 5.17
N ARG A 105 -10.33 5.80 5.48
CA ARG A 105 -10.40 7.17 4.95
C ARG A 105 -10.38 7.18 3.43
N ASN A 106 -9.45 6.46 2.81
CA ASN A 106 -9.26 6.44 1.37
C ASN A 106 -10.45 5.77 0.67
N ILE A 107 -10.94 4.65 1.21
CA ILE A 107 -12.12 3.95 0.71
C ILE A 107 -13.35 4.87 0.74
N ARG A 108 -13.59 5.52 1.88
CA ARG A 108 -14.72 6.45 2.02
C ARG A 108 -14.63 7.63 1.05
N LEU A 109 -13.43 8.16 0.80
CA LEU A 109 -13.24 9.23 -0.16
C LEU A 109 -13.57 8.74 -1.59
N ALA A 110 -13.04 7.59 -2.00
CA ALA A 110 -13.33 6.98 -3.30
C ALA A 110 -14.84 6.74 -3.50
N ILE A 111 -15.51 6.17 -2.49
CA ILE A 111 -16.96 5.92 -2.53
C ILE A 111 -17.76 7.22 -2.62
N SER A 112 -17.29 8.30 -1.98
CA SER A 112 -18.04 9.56 -1.92
C SER A 112 -18.32 10.20 -3.29
N TYR A 113 -17.50 9.90 -4.30
CA TYR A 113 -17.72 10.34 -5.69
C TYR A 113 -18.08 9.20 -6.65
N GLY A 114 -18.26 7.97 -6.14
CA GLY A 114 -18.72 6.82 -6.93
C GLY A 114 -17.63 6.05 -7.67
N ALA A 115 -16.37 6.09 -7.22
CA ALA A 115 -15.33 5.24 -7.78
C ALA A 115 -15.60 3.75 -7.56
N LEU A 116 -15.13 2.94 -8.51
CA LEU A 116 -15.06 1.49 -8.41
C LEU A 116 -13.69 1.07 -7.86
N PHE A 117 -13.60 -0.17 -7.36
CA PHE A 117 -12.34 -0.77 -6.91
C PHE A 117 -11.98 -1.95 -7.80
N GLU A 118 -10.75 -1.97 -8.32
CA GLU A 118 -10.25 -3.05 -9.16
C GLU A 118 -10.05 -4.32 -8.33
N VAL A 119 -10.68 -5.42 -8.73
CA VAL A 119 -10.36 -6.77 -8.22
C VAL A 119 -9.31 -7.41 -9.12
N ASN A 120 -8.04 -7.34 -8.74
CA ASN A 120 -6.90 -7.72 -9.57
C ASN A 120 -6.30 -9.07 -9.16
N SER A 121 -6.34 -10.06 -10.06
CA SER A 121 -5.81 -11.41 -9.82
C SER A 121 -4.29 -11.55 -9.98
N ALA A 122 -3.57 -10.48 -10.31
CA ALA A 122 -2.11 -10.52 -10.47
C ALA A 122 -1.38 -10.97 -9.19
N SER A 123 -1.89 -10.63 -8.02
CA SER A 123 -1.35 -11.07 -6.72
C SER A 123 -1.29 -12.59 -6.59
N ILE A 124 -2.26 -13.33 -7.17
CA ILE A 124 -2.32 -14.79 -7.12
C ILE A 124 -1.12 -15.41 -7.84
N ARG A 125 -0.77 -14.87 -9.02
CA ARG A 125 0.44 -15.30 -9.75
C ARG A 125 1.74 -14.95 -9.01
N LYS A 126 1.67 -14.01 -8.07
CA LYS A 126 2.78 -13.58 -7.21
C LYS A 126 2.80 -14.29 -5.85
N GLY A 127 1.95 -15.31 -5.66
CA GLY A 127 1.97 -16.18 -4.47
C GLY A 127 0.95 -15.83 -3.39
N TRP A 128 0.08 -14.84 -3.62
CA TRP A 128 -1.03 -14.56 -2.72
C TRP A 128 -2.13 -15.62 -2.85
N SER A 129 -2.90 -15.82 -1.79
CA SER A 129 -4.09 -16.68 -1.81
C SER A 129 -5.36 -15.96 -2.30
N THR A 130 -5.29 -14.63 -2.47
CA THR A 130 -6.43 -13.75 -2.78
C THR A 130 -6.01 -12.66 -3.78
N PRO A 131 -6.96 -12.12 -4.58
CA PRO A 131 -6.69 -10.95 -5.43
C PRO A 131 -6.35 -9.71 -4.58
N TYR A 132 -5.89 -8.64 -5.23
CA TYR A 132 -6.05 -7.29 -4.69
C TYR A 132 -7.51 -6.82 -4.86
N PRO A 133 -8.07 -6.02 -3.94
CA PRO A 133 -7.56 -5.80 -2.60
C PRO A 133 -7.61 -7.07 -1.75
N SER A 134 -6.81 -7.16 -0.69
CA SER A 134 -6.91 -8.26 0.27
C SER A 134 -8.30 -8.36 0.93
N LYS A 135 -8.62 -9.53 1.48
CA LYS A 135 -9.92 -9.82 2.12
C LYS A 135 -10.38 -8.78 3.15
N PRO A 136 -9.52 -8.31 4.09
CA PRO A 136 -9.93 -7.29 5.05
C PRO A 136 -10.41 -6.01 4.36
N ILE A 137 -9.71 -5.54 3.33
CA ILE A 137 -10.09 -4.33 2.58
C ILE A 137 -11.39 -4.55 1.82
N LEU A 138 -11.53 -5.69 1.12
CA LEU A 138 -12.77 -6.03 0.42
C LEU A 138 -14.00 -6.02 1.35
N SER A 139 -13.84 -6.36 2.63
CA SER A 139 -14.95 -6.39 3.59
C SER A 139 -15.48 -5.01 4.00
N VAL A 140 -14.70 -3.96 3.80
CA VAL A 140 -15.07 -2.58 4.17
C VAL A 140 -15.42 -1.68 2.99
N VAL A 141 -15.24 -2.16 1.76
CA VAL A 141 -15.78 -1.52 0.55
C VAL A 141 -17.28 -1.78 0.49
N ASN A 142 -18.11 -0.84 0.96
CA ASN A 142 -19.57 -0.96 1.03
C ASN A 142 -20.28 0.32 0.59
#